data_AF-A0A9D2UFN7-F1
#
_entry.id   AF-A0A9D2UFN7-F1
#
_cell.length_a   1.000
_cell.length_b   1.000
_cell.length_c   1.000
_cell.angle_alpha   90.00
_cell.angle_beta   90.00
_cell.angle_gamma   90.00
#
_symmetry.space_group_name_H-M   'P 1'
#
loop_
_entity.id
_entity.type
_entity.pdbx_description
1 polymer ?
#
loop_
_entity_poly.entity_id
_entity_poly.type
_entity_poly.pdbx_seq_one_letter_code
_entity_poly.pdbx_strand_id
1 'polypeptide(L)'
;MSRTVQEILDESLLHLDYVQRYAERDLEDSLVLDAIALRLSAAIDALNRLPGAIKDDLFGATWPLMYGMRNRIAHGYALIDSAMVQVTVAEEIPDLIATITAYRQSL
;
A
#
# COMPACT_ATOMS: atom_id res chain seq x y z
N MET A 1 14.45 6.91 18.30
CA MET A 1 15.15 5.83 17.56
C MET A 1 14.49 5.70 16.20
N SER A 2 15.26 5.54 15.12
CA SER A 2 14.67 5.21 13.81
C SER A 2 14.13 3.79 13.85
N ARG A 3 12.96 3.54 13.26
CA ARG A 3 12.42 2.18 13.09
C ARG A 3 13.39 1.35 12.25
N THR A 4 13.48 0.06 12.56
CA THR A 4 14.21 -0.95 11.78
C THR A 4 13.50 -1.23 10.45
N VAL A 5 14.20 -1.84 9.50
CA VAL A 5 13.61 -2.28 8.22
C VAL A 5 12.43 -3.23 8.48
N GLN A 6 12.60 -4.20 9.37
CA GLN A 6 11.55 -5.16 9.70
C GLN A 6 10.30 -4.49 10.26
N GLU A 7 10.45 -3.53 11.18
CA GLU A 7 9.32 -2.76 11.73
C GLU A 7 8.59 -1.94 10.66
N ILE A 8 9.32 -1.39 9.68
CA ILE A 8 8.73 -0.64 8.56
C ILE A 8 7.93 -1.56 7.64
N LEU A 9 8.46 -2.75 7.31
CA LEU A 9 7.76 -3.73 6.48
C LEU A 9 6.53 -4.27 7.20
N ASP A 10 6.64 -4.58 8.50
CA ASP A 10 5.52 -5.03 9.33
C ASP A 10 4.38 -4.02 9.38
N GLU A 11 4.71 -2.74 9.52
CA GLU A 11 3.72 -1.67 9.49
C GLU A 11 3.03 -1.55 8.13
N SER A 12 3.78 -1.66 7.03
CA SER A 12 3.19 -1.66 5.69
C SER A 12 2.25 -2.84 5.48
N LEU A 13 2.68 -4.05 5.85
CA LEU A 13 1.89 -5.28 5.76
C LEU A 13 0.61 -5.19 6.59
N LEU A 14 0.67 -4.64 7.80
CA LEU A 14 -0.52 -4.41 8.64
C LEU A 14 -1.57 -3.54 7.92
N HIS A 15 -1.13 -2.48 7.24
CA HIS A 15 -2.03 -1.62 6.50
C HIS A 15 -2.61 -2.31 5.25
N LEU A 16 -1.80 -3.07 4.52
CA LEU A 16 -2.25 -3.82 3.34
C LEU A 16 -3.23 -4.95 3.72
N ASP A 17 -3.05 -5.58 4.87
CA ASP A 17 -4.00 -6.55 5.44
C ASP A 17 -5.36 -5.89 5.75
N TYR A 18 -5.37 -4.66 6.29
CA TYR A 18 -6.62 -3.90 6.42
C TYR A 18 -7.25 -3.54 5.07
N VAL A 19 -6.45 -3.20 4.05
CA VAL A 19 -6.98 -2.97 2.69
C VAL A 19 -7.73 -4.21 2.20
N GLN A 20 -7.13 -5.40 2.32
CA GLN A 20 -7.77 -6.66 1.91
C GLN A 20 -9.06 -6.94 2.68
N ARG A 21 -9.06 -6.79 4.01
CA ARG A 21 -10.28 -6.97 4.81
C ARG A 21 -11.38 -5.98 4.47
N TYR A 22 -11.03 -4.75 4.09
CA TYR A 22 -12.03 -3.76 3.70
C TYR A 22 -12.56 -4.01 2.27
N ALA A 23 -11.75 -4.62 1.40
CA ALA A 23 -12.17 -5.05 0.07
C ALA A 23 -13.22 -6.15 0.07
N GLU A 24 -13.35 -6.91 1.17
CA GLU A 24 -14.44 -7.89 1.37
C GLU A 24 -15.80 -7.22 1.68
N ARG A 25 -15.84 -5.90 1.90
CA ARG A 25 -17.06 -5.13 2.17
C ARG A 25 -17.63 -4.53 0.89
N ASP A 26 -18.70 -3.76 1.04
CA ASP A 26 -19.34 -3.07 -0.08
C ASP A 26 -18.42 -1.96 -0.63
N LEU A 27 -17.92 -2.14 -1.85
CA LEU A 27 -17.06 -1.19 -2.54
C LEU A 27 -17.83 -0.06 -3.25
N GLU A 28 -19.17 -0.05 -3.17
CA GLU A 28 -19.98 1.12 -3.53
C GLU A 28 -20.14 2.09 -2.36
N ASP A 29 -19.82 1.68 -1.13
CA ASP A 29 -19.86 2.53 0.06
C ASP A 29 -18.63 3.46 0.10
N SER A 30 -18.87 4.77 0.03
CA SER A 30 -17.83 5.79 0.09
C SER A 30 -16.96 5.70 1.35
N LEU A 31 -17.53 5.27 2.48
CA LEU A 31 -16.77 5.10 3.72
C LEU A 31 -15.77 3.94 3.63
N VAL A 32 -16.14 2.86 2.94
CA VAL A 32 -15.25 1.72 2.70
C VAL A 32 -14.13 2.13 1.76
N LEU A 33 -14.46 2.83 0.67
CA LEU A 33 -13.48 3.35 -0.28
C LEU A 33 -12.48 4.31 0.38
N ASP A 34 -12.96 5.24 1.20
CA ASP A 34 -12.10 6.17 1.96
C ASP A 34 -11.19 5.42 2.94
N ALA A 35 -11.71 4.39 3.62
CA ALA A 35 -10.92 3.58 4.54
C ALA A 35 -9.82 2.79 3.80
N ILE A 36 -10.12 2.22 2.63
CA ILE A 36 -9.14 1.56 1.77
C ILE A 36 -8.05 2.54 1.34
N ALA A 37 -8.43 3.71 0.84
CA ALA A 37 -7.49 4.71 0.35
C ALA A 37 -6.57 5.25 1.46
N LEU A 38 -7.12 5.45 2.67
CA LEU A 38 -6.34 5.83 3.85
C LEU A 38 -5.33 4.74 4.21
N ARG A 39 -5.74 3.47 4.25
CA ARG A 39 -4.85 2.35 4.58
C ARG A 39 -3.78 2.16 3.51
N LEU A 40 -4.13 2.27 2.24
CA LEU A 40 -3.18 2.19 1.13
C LEU A 40 -2.13 3.31 1.21
N SER A 41 -2.56 4.55 1.49
CA SER A 41 -1.65 5.68 1.69
C SER A 41 -0.70 5.44 2.86
N ALA A 42 -1.21 4.94 3.99
CA ALA A 42 -0.40 4.62 5.16
C ALA A 42 0.62 3.51 4.89
N ALA A 43 0.23 2.48 4.13
CA ALA A 43 1.13 1.40 3.71
C ALA A 43 2.31 1.94 2.87
N ILE A 44 2.03 2.81 1.90
CA ILE A 44 3.04 3.41 1.02
C ILE A 44 3.92 4.40 1.79
N ASP A 45 3.36 5.17 2.73
CA ASP A 45 4.12 6.05 3.62
C ASP A 45 5.07 5.30 4.54
N ALA A 46 4.69 4.12 5.00
CA ALA A 46 5.60 3.22 5.70
C ALA A 46 6.78 2.85 4.79
N LEU A 47 6.52 2.32 3.60
CA LEU A 47 7.56 1.92 2.64
C LEU A 47 8.49 3.05 2.23
N ASN A 48 8.00 4.30 2.20
CA ASN A 48 8.84 5.45 1.82
C ASN A 48 10.00 5.67 2.81
N ARG A 49 9.86 5.21 4.05
CA ARG A 49 10.90 5.30 5.09
C ARG A 49 12.00 4.25 4.94
N LEU A 50 11.86 3.28 4.04
CA LEU A 50 12.92 2.31 3.75
C LEU A 50 14.17 3.01 3.18
N PRO A 51 15.38 2.49 3.48
CA PRO A 51 16.60 2.88 2.79
C PRO A 51 16.43 2.80 1.27
N GLY A 52 17.02 3.75 0.53
CA GLY A 52 16.90 3.82 -0.93
C GLY A 52 17.25 2.51 -1.63
N ALA A 53 18.36 1.87 -1.25
CA ALA A 53 18.78 0.58 -1.83
C ALA A 53 17.74 -0.53 -1.66
N ILE A 54 17.06 -0.61 -0.51
CA ILE A 54 16.01 -1.62 -0.26
C ILE A 54 14.76 -1.31 -1.08
N LYS A 55 14.42 -0.02 -1.17
CA LYS A 55 13.26 0.44 -1.94
C LYS A 55 13.44 0.21 -3.45
N ASP A 56 14.65 0.44 -3.95
CA ASP A 56 15.03 0.19 -5.34
C ASP A 56 15.06 -1.31 -5.65
N ASP A 57 15.52 -2.15 -4.73
CA ASP A 57 15.50 -3.60 -4.87
C ASP A 57 14.06 -4.17 -4.90
N LEU A 58 13.20 -3.69 -4.00
CA LEU A 58 11.80 -4.15 -3.90
C LEU A 58 10.90 -3.64 -5.03
N PHE A 59 11.03 -2.36 -5.39
CA PHE A 59 10.04 -1.69 -6.24
C PHE A 59 10.64 -1.07 -7.51
N GLY A 60 11.95 -0.82 -7.53
CA GLY A 60 12.67 -0.23 -8.65
C GLY A 60 11.92 0.91 -9.33
N ALA A 61 11.71 0.77 -10.64
CA ALA A 61 11.03 1.77 -11.46
C ALA A 61 9.54 1.97 -11.13
N THR A 62 8.91 1.08 -10.36
CA THR A 62 7.50 1.17 -9.96
C THR A 62 7.30 2.11 -8.78
N TRP A 63 8.35 2.38 -7.98
CA TRP A 63 8.24 3.23 -6.79
C TRP A 63 7.63 4.62 -7.05
N PRO A 64 8.06 5.38 -8.09
CA PRO A 64 7.45 6.68 -8.39
C PRO A 64 5.95 6.61 -8.70
N LEU A 65 5.47 5.49 -9.28
CA LEU A 65 4.06 5.28 -9.57
C LEU A 65 3.27 5.06 -8.27
N MET A 66 3.76 4.17 -7.39
CA MET A 66 3.16 3.92 -6.08
C MET A 66 3.08 5.19 -5.23
N TYR A 67 4.20 5.92 -5.12
CA TYR A 67 4.24 7.16 -4.35
C TYR A 67 3.36 8.26 -4.98
N GLY A 68 3.30 8.30 -6.32
CA GLY A 68 2.38 9.17 -7.05
C GLY A 68 0.91 8.86 -6.77
N MET A 69 0.53 7.58 -6.67
CA MET A 69 -0.82 7.16 -6.28
C MET A 69 -1.16 7.65 -4.87
N ARG A 70 -0.28 7.41 -3.90
CA ARG A 70 -0.42 7.92 -2.53
C ARG A 70 -0.63 9.44 -2.51
N ASN A 71 0.12 10.20 -3.29
CA ASN A 71 -0.04 11.66 -3.34
C ASN A 71 -1.41 12.08 -3.92
N ARG A 72 -1.90 11.39 -4.95
CA ARG A 72 -3.24 11.67 -5.48
C ARG A 72 -4.34 11.42 -4.45
N ILE A 73 -4.23 10.34 -3.68
CA ILE A 73 -5.14 10.03 -2.57
C ILE A 73 -5.08 11.12 -1.50
N ALA A 74 -3.88 11.43 -0.99
CA ALA A 74 -3.71 12.36 0.13
C ALA A 74 -4.18 13.80 -0.18
N HIS A 75 -4.09 14.22 -1.43
CA HIS A 75 -4.52 15.55 -1.87
C HIS A 75 -5.97 15.60 -2.35
N GLY A 76 -6.73 14.49 -2.27
CA GLY A 76 -8.12 14.43 -2.71
C GLY A 76 -8.29 14.65 -4.23
N TYR A 77 -7.23 14.46 -5.01
CA TYR A 77 -7.27 14.62 -6.47
C TYR A 77 -7.88 13.40 -7.18
N ALA A 78 -8.08 12.30 -6.46
CA ALA A 78 -8.80 11.15 -6.95
C ALA A 78 -10.25 11.21 -6.43
N LEU A 79 -11.22 11.33 -7.33
CA LEU A 79 -12.48 10.61 -7.09
C LEU A 79 -12.06 9.14 -7.02
N ILE A 80 -12.28 8.49 -5.88
CA ILE A 80 -11.97 7.08 -5.73
C ILE A 80 -12.97 6.32 -6.62
N ASP A 81 -12.50 5.93 -7.80
CA ASP A 81 -13.26 5.11 -8.73
C ASP A 81 -13.33 3.69 -8.15
N SER A 82 -14.53 3.26 -7.77
CA SER A 82 -14.76 1.94 -7.18
C SER A 82 -14.31 0.82 -8.11
N ALA A 83 -14.42 0.97 -9.43
CA ALA A 83 -13.95 -0.02 -10.40
C ALA A 83 -12.43 -0.13 -10.40
N MET A 84 -11.73 1.00 -10.29
CA MET A 84 -10.26 0.99 -10.18
C MET A 84 -9.82 0.36 -8.85
N VAL A 85 -10.49 0.71 -7.75
CA VAL A 85 -10.20 0.10 -6.43
C VAL A 85 -10.39 -1.41 -6.47
N GLN A 86 -11.48 -1.90 -7.09
CA GLN A 86 -11.74 -3.34 -7.24
C GLN A 86 -10.58 -4.06 -7.94
N VAL A 87 -10.07 -3.52 -9.05
CA VAL A 87 -8.92 -4.11 -9.76
C VAL A 87 -7.67 -4.09 -8.88
N THR A 88 -7.34 -2.94 -8.29
CA THR A 88 -6.15 -2.80 -7.44
C THR A 88 -6.17 -3.77 -6.25
N VAL A 89 -7.27 -3.87 -5.51
CA VAL A 89 -7.36 -4.76 -4.34
C VAL A 89 -7.38 -6.24 -4.70
N ALA A 90 -7.92 -6.60 -5.87
CA ALA A 90 -8.00 -7.98 -6.34
C ALA A 90 -6.69 -8.48 -6.97
N GLU A 91 -5.97 -7.62 -7.69
CA GLU A 91 -4.83 -8.03 -8.52
C GLU A 91 -3.50 -7.50 -7.97
N GLU A 92 -3.40 -6.22 -7.62
CA GLU A 92 -2.11 -5.58 -7.31
C GLU A 92 -1.70 -5.70 -5.84
N ILE A 93 -2.65 -5.58 -4.91
CA ILE A 93 -2.37 -5.63 -3.47
C ILE A 93 -1.90 -7.01 -3.00
N PRO A 94 -2.47 -8.15 -3.45
CA PRO A 94 -1.95 -9.47 -3.07
C PRO A 94 -0.48 -9.67 -3.48
N ASP A 95 -0.11 -9.26 -4.69
CA ASP A 95 1.25 -9.37 -5.21
C ASP A 95 2.23 -8.49 -4.43
N LEU A 96 1.79 -7.27 -4.05
CA LEU A 96 2.57 -6.38 -3.19
C LEU A 96 2.80 -7.00 -1.79
N ILE A 97 1.76 -7.58 -1.18
CA ILE A 97 1.87 -8.29 0.11
C ILE A 97 2.85 -9.46 -0.01
N ALA A 98 2.77 -10.26 -1.06
CA ALA A 98 3.64 -11.41 -1.29
C ALA A 98 5.11 -10.96 -1.42
N THR A 99 5.36 -9.92 -2.21
CA THR A 99 6.69 -9.34 -2.43
C THR A 99 7.31 -8.84 -1.12
N ILE A 100 6.56 -8.05 -0.35
CA ILE A 100 7.04 -7.51 0.94
C ILE A 100 7.27 -8.64 1.95
N THR A 101 6.37 -9.62 2.01
CA THR A 101 6.48 -10.78 2.91
C THR A 101 7.73 -11.61 2.61
N ALA A 102 7.97 -11.91 1.34
CA ALA A 102 9.13 -12.69 0.91
C ALA A 102 10.44 -11.99 1.27
N TYR A 103 10.54 -10.69 1.00
CA TYR A 103 11.70 -9.90 1.40
C TYR A 103 11.89 -9.88 2.92
N ARG A 104 10.81 -9.63 3.67
CA ARG A 104 10.85 -9.62 5.13
C ARG A 104 11.36 -10.94 5.73
N GLN A 105 10.97 -12.08 5.14
CA GLN A 105 11.42 -13.40 5.57
C GLN A 105 12.90 -13.68 5.25
N SER A 106 13.51 -12.88 4.37
CA SER A 106 14.92 -13.00 3.97
C SER A 106 15.88 -12.14 4.79
N LEU A 107 15.35 -11.24 5.63
CA LEU A 107 16.12 -10.39 6.56
C LEU A 107 16.56 -11.18 7.82
#